data_AF-A0A1H6VP22-F1
#
_entry.id   AF-A0A1H6VP22-F1
#
_cell.length_a   1.000
_cell.length_b   1.000
_cell.length_c   1.000
_cell.angle_alpha   90.00
_cell.angle_beta   90.00
_cell.angle_gamma   90.00
#
_symmetry.space_group_name_H-M   'P 1'
#
loop_
_entity.id
_entity.type
_entity.pdbx_description
1 polymer ?
#
loop_
_entity_poly.entity_id
_entity_poly.type
_entity_poly.pdbx_seq_one_letter_code
_entity_poly.pdbx_strand_id
1 'polypeptide(L)'
;MELFKIKPEGIFCAGANYAWSDLGAISTINDTIWIHSEKYSSGGLRFKEHPFYLIDPFGERFDYIHGYRAAWCLVNRVMYEQQLAESGKDVLA
;
A
#
# COMPACT_ATOMS: atom_id res chain seq x y z
N MET A 1 8.20 -12.71 -7.94
CA MET A 1 6.74 -12.82 -8.01
C MET A 1 6.18 -11.43 -7.81
N GLU A 2 5.38 -10.91 -8.75
CA GLU A 2 4.65 -9.64 -8.54
C GLU A 2 3.52 -9.89 -7.54
N LEU A 3 3.49 -9.13 -6.45
CA LEU A 3 2.43 -9.26 -5.44
C LEU A 3 1.19 -8.44 -5.82
N PHE A 4 1.42 -7.19 -6.26
CA PHE A 4 0.39 -6.25 -6.69
C PHE A 4 1.00 -5.07 -7.46
N LYS A 5 0.13 -4.33 -8.14
CA LYS A 5 0.44 -3.04 -8.78
C LYS A 5 -0.23 -1.90 -8.02
N ILE A 6 0.52 -0.83 -7.81
CA ILE A 6 -0.01 0.42 -7.29
C ILE A 6 -0.45 1.29 -8.46
N LYS A 7 -1.67 1.82 -8.38
CA LYS A 7 -2.27 2.71 -9.38
C LYS A 7 -2.90 3.93 -8.70
N PRO A 8 -3.22 5.01 -9.44
CA PRO A 8 -3.88 6.19 -8.86
C PRO A 8 -5.16 5.87 -8.08
N GLU A 9 -5.90 4.84 -8.50
CA GLU A 9 -7.17 4.45 -7.89
C GLU A 9 -7.05 3.41 -6.76
N GLY A 10 -5.87 2.79 -6.56
CA GLY A 10 -5.69 1.80 -5.49
C GLY A 10 -4.60 0.75 -5.71
N ILE A 11 -4.73 -0.36 -5.00
CA ILE A 11 -3.85 -1.53 -5.04
C ILE A 11 -4.52 -2.66 -5.81
N PHE A 12 -3.85 -3.18 -6.83
CA PHE A 12 -4.38 -4.22 -7.73
C PHE A 12 -3.55 -5.49 -7.62
N CYS A 13 -4.15 -6.53 -7.06
CA CYS A 13 -3.55 -7.87 -6.92
C CYS A 13 -4.18 -8.82 -7.95
N ALA A 14 -3.53 -9.98 -8.16
CA ALA A 14 -4.15 -11.07 -8.91
C ALA A 14 -5.37 -11.63 -8.13
N GLY A 15 -6.57 -11.18 -8.47
CA GLY A 15 -7.83 -11.66 -7.88
C GLY A 15 -8.38 -10.86 -6.70
N ALA A 16 -7.70 -9.82 -6.24
CA ALA A 16 -8.19 -8.91 -5.20
C ALA A 16 -7.73 -7.48 -5.50
N ASN A 17 -8.64 -6.50 -5.41
CA ASN A 17 -8.32 -5.10 -5.64
C ASN A 17 -8.85 -4.27 -4.47
N TYR A 18 -8.06 -3.31 -4.00
CA TYR A 18 -8.43 -2.38 -2.95
C TYR A 18 -8.38 -0.97 -3.52
N ALA A 19 -9.51 -0.29 -3.60
CA ALA A 19 -9.51 1.16 -3.75
C ALA A 19 -8.86 1.77 -2.50
N TRP A 20 -8.33 2.99 -2.58
CA TRP A 20 -7.76 3.64 -1.40
C TRP A 20 -8.76 3.76 -0.24
N SER A 21 -10.04 3.99 -0.56
CA SER A 21 -11.15 4.02 0.41
C SER A 21 -11.47 2.67 1.06
N ASP A 22 -10.99 1.56 0.49
CA ASP A 22 -11.18 0.23 1.07
C ASP A 22 -10.14 -0.06 2.17
N LEU A 23 -9.09 0.75 2.29
CA LEU A 23 -7.97 0.53 3.20
C LEU A 23 -8.14 1.37 4.47
N GLY A 24 -8.02 0.71 5.61
CA GLY A 24 -8.16 1.29 6.94
C GLY A 24 -6.85 1.31 7.71
N ALA A 25 -6.97 1.22 9.03
CA ALA A 25 -5.85 1.34 9.97
C ALA A 25 -4.63 0.49 9.57
N ILE A 26 -3.46 0.90 10.04
CA ILE A 26 -2.21 0.19 9.83
C ILE A 26 -1.68 -0.30 11.19
N SER A 27 -1.21 -1.54 11.23
CA SER A 27 -0.61 -2.13 12.42
C SER A 27 0.72 -2.80 12.08
N THR A 28 1.66 -2.78 13.03
CA THR A 28 2.98 -3.39 12.89
C THR A 28 3.24 -4.36 14.06
N ILE A 29 3.56 -5.61 13.73
CA ILE A 29 3.87 -6.66 14.72
C ILE A 29 5.01 -7.51 14.16
N ASN A 30 6.15 -7.58 14.86
CA ASN A 30 7.31 -8.42 14.50
C ASN A 30 7.69 -8.29 13.00
N ASP A 31 8.03 -7.08 12.57
CA ASP A 31 8.41 -6.71 11.19
C ASP A 31 7.36 -7.06 10.12
N THR A 32 6.11 -7.27 10.55
CA THR A 32 4.98 -7.53 9.68
C THR A 32 4.07 -6.33 9.71
N ILE A 33 3.83 -5.76 8.54
CA ILE A 33 2.90 -4.67 8.33
C ILE A 33 1.56 -5.28 7.93
N TRP A 34 0.48 -4.77 8.53
CA TRP A 34 -0.88 -5.11 8.16
C TRP A 34 -1.67 -3.83 7.90
N ILE A 35 -2.11 -3.69 6.65
CA ILE A 35 -3.06 -2.68 6.19
C ILE A 35 -4.45 -3.30 6.25
N HIS A 36 -5.28 -2.83 7.17
CA HIS A 36 -6.60 -3.40 7.44
C HIS A 36 -7.59 -3.07 6.32
N SER A 37 -8.54 -3.96 6.07
CA SER A 37 -9.66 -3.73 5.15
C SER A 37 -10.82 -4.66 5.47
N GLU A 38 -12.05 -4.14 5.38
CA GLU A 38 -13.27 -4.93 5.57
C GLU A 38 -13.82 -5.52 4.25
N LYS A 39 -13.23 -5.17 3.10
CA LYS A 39 -13.73 -5.57 1.78
C LYS A 39 -13.71 -7.08 1.54
N TYR A 40 -12.71 -7.76 2.11
CA TYR A 40 -12.54 -9.20 1.98
C TYR A 40 -12.37 -9.84 3.35
N SER A 41 -12.77 -11.11 3.47
CA SER A 41 -12.69 -11.88 4.72
C SER A 41 -11.26 -12.09 5.24
N SER A 42 -10.23 -11.79 4.45
CA SER A 42 -8.82 -11.82 4.88
C SER A 42 -8.45 -10.67 5.83
N GLY A 43 -9.28 -9.63 5.93
CA GLY A 43 -9.01 -8.46 6.77
C GLY A 43 -7.98 -7.50 6.18
N GLY A 44 -7.70 -7.57 4.87
CA GLY A 44 -6.77 -6.69 4.16
C GLY A 44 -5.45 -7.34 3.75
N LEU A 45 -4.38 -6.55 3.74
CA LEU A 45 -3.07 -6.91 3.22
C LEU A 45 -2.04 -7.04 4.33
N ARG A 46 -1.38 -8.20 4.41
CA ARG A 46 -0.33 -8.49 5.39
C ARG A 46 0.95 -8.90 4.70
N PHE A 47 2.05 -8.23 5.01
CA PHE A 47 3.36 -8.49 4.40
C PHE A 47 4.50 -8.18 5.36
N LYS A 48 5.64 -8.84 5.14
CA LYS A 48 6.87 -8.51 5.87
C LYS A 48 7.47 -7.22 5.32
N GLU A 49 8.00 -6.37 6.20
CA GLU A 49 8.72 -5.17 5.82
C GLU A 49 9.93 -5.49 4.92
N HIS A 50 10.61 -6.62 5.19
CA HIS A 50 11.70 -7.14 4.37
C HIS A 50 11.49 -8.64 4.09
N PRO A 51 11.70 -9.16 2.86
CA PRO A 51 12.28 -8.50 1.69
C PRO A 51 11.25 -7.88 0.73
N PHE A 52 10.51 -6.85 1.17
CA PHE A 52 9.59 -6.12 0.30
C PHE A 52 10.35 -5.10 -0.57
N TYR A 53 10.06 -5.08 -1.87
CA TYR A 53 10.70 -4.19 -2.84
C TYR A 53 9.71 -3.76 -3.92
N LEU A 54 10.01 -2.64 -4.59
CA LEU A 54 9.26 -2.13 -5.74
C LEU A 54 9.99 -2.54 -7.03
N ILE A 55 9.22 -2.84 -8.08
CA ILE A 55 9.75 -2.98 -9.45
C ILE A 55 9.15 -1.83 -10.26
N ASP A 56 9.99 -1.04 -10.91
CA ASP A 56 9.53 0.04 -11.77
C ASP A 56 9.08 -0.46 -13.16
N PRO A 57 8.54 0.41 -14.03
CA PRO A 57 8.13 0.00 -15.39
C PRO A 57 9.27 -0.52 -16.27
N PHE A 58 10.53 -0.24 -15.94
CA PHE A 58 11.72 -0.70 -16.68
C PHE A 58 12.27 -2.03 -16.13
N GLY A 59 11.71 -2.54 -15.03
CA GLY A 59 12.12 -3.79 -14.39
C GLY A 59 13.20 -3.61 -13.32
N GLU A 60 13.54 -2.38 -12.95
CA GLU A 60 14.54 -2.12 -11.91
C GLU A 60 13.92 -2.32 -10.52
N ARG A 61 14.68 -2.99 -9.64
CA ARG A 61 14.29 -3.29 -8.27
C ARG A 61 14.75 -2.19 -7.31
N PHE A 62 13.82 -1.70 -6.49
CA PHE A 62 14.07 -0.72 -5.45
C PHE A 62 13.68 -1.26 -4.08
N ASP A 63 14.67 -1.53 -3.24
CA ASP A 63 14.46 -1.80 -1.80
C ASP A 63 14.25 -0.50 -1.02
N TYR A 64 14.83 0.61 -1.50
CA TYR A 64 14.72 1.95 -0.92
C TYR A 64 14.37 3.00 -1.98
N ILE A 65 13.53 3.96 -1.60
CA ILE A 65 13.16 5.13 -2.40
C ILE A 65 13.34 6.36 -1.51
N HIS A 66 14.22 7.28 -1.90
CA HIS A 66 14.53 8.50 -1.14
C HIS A 66 14.83 8.27 0.36
N GLY A 67 15.53 7.18 0.69
CA GLY A 67 15.90 6.82 2.07
C GLY A 67 14.84 6.03 2.86
N TYR A 68 13.64 5.85 2.32
CA TYR A 68 12.59 5.02 2.92
C TYR A 68 12.60 3.63 2.29
N ARG A 69 12.37 2.58 3.08
CA ARG A 69 12.15 1.24 2.51
C ARG A 69 10.85 1.21 1.70
N ALA A 70 10.82 0.42 0.63
CA ALA A 70 9.66 0.32 -0.25
C ALA A 70 8.34 0.00 0.49
N ALA A 71 8.39 -0.84 1.53
CA ALA A 71 7.25 -1.14 2.38
C ALA A 71 6.67 0.12 3.08
N TRP A 72 7.55 0.99 3.58
CA TRP A 72 7.15 2.25 4.23
C TRP A 72 6.65 3.29 3.23
N CYS A 73 7.14 3.28 1.99
CA CYS A 73 6.56 4.10 0.92
C CYS A 73 5.10 3.75 0.67
N LEU A 74 4.75 2.46 0.66
CA LEU A 74 3.36 2.01 0.54
C LEU A 74 2.51 2.45 1.74
N VAL A 75 3.02 2.26 2.95
CA VAL A 75 2.36 2.72 4.19
C VAL A 75 2.08 4.22 4.14
N ASN A 76 3.09 5.03 3.77
CA ASN A 76 2.93 6.48 3.64
C ASN A 76 1.88 6.85 2.59
N ARG A 77 1.81 6.12 1.47
CA ARG A 77 0.77 6.36 0.46
C ARG A 77 -0.62 6.08 1.03
N VAL A 78 -0.83 4.98 1.73
CA VAL A 78 -2.14 4.66 2.33
C VAL A 78 -2.54 5.71 3.37
N MET A 79 -1.61 6.12 4.25
CA MET A 79 -1.89 7.17 5.23
C MET A 79 -2.24 8.52 4.58
N TYR A 80 -1.56 8.87 3.48
CA TYR A 80 -1.85 10.08 2.73
C TYR A 80 -3.27 10.07 2.16
N GLU A 81 -3.70 8.96 1.56
CA GLU A 81 -5.06 8.83 1.00
C GLU A 81 -6.14 8.90 2.08
N GLN A 82 -5.87 8.34 3.26
CA GLN A 82 -6.78 8.44 4.40
C GLN A 82 -6.91 9.89 4.89
N GLN A 83 -5.78 10.59 5.03
CA GLN A 83 -5.79 12.00 5.41
C GLN A 83 -6.50 12.88 4.37
N LEU A 84 -6.34 12.57 3.07
CA LEU A 84 -7.09 13.24 2.01
C LEU A 84 -8.59 13.05 2.19
N ALA A 85 -9.05 11.81 2.37
CA ALA A 85 -10.46 11.49 2.58
C ALA A 85 -11.03 12.18 3.82
N GLU A 86 -10.29 12.22 4.93
CA GLU A 86 -10.69 12.90 6.17
C GLU A 86 -10.73 14.43 6.02
N SER A 87 -9.83 15.00 5.23
CA SER A 87 -9.73 16.45 5.03
C SER A 87 -10.83 17.03 4.13
N GLY A 88 -11.62 16.17 3.45
CA GLY A 88 -12.62 16.58 2.46
C GLY A 88 -12.03 17.29 1.23
N LYS A 89 -10.69 17.25 1.06
CA LYS A 89 -10.01 17.80 -0.10
C LYS A 89 -9.88 16.74 -1.17
N ASP A 90 -10.64 16.91 -2.25
CA ASP A 90 -10.40 16.21 -3.51
C ASP A 90 -9.18 16.89 -4.17
N VAL A 91 -7.97 16.39 -3.92
CA VAL A 91 -6.74 16.91 -4.55
C VAL A 91 -6.51 16.16 -5.86
N LEU A 92 -7.52 16.18 -6.72
CA LEU A 92 -7.44 15.89 -8.14
C LEU A 92 -8.23 16.99 -8.88
N ALA A 93 -7.71 18.21 -8.80
CA ALA A 93 -8.06 19.33 -9.68
C ALA A 93 -6.79 19.85 -10.36
#